data_AF-A0A2G9UKA2-F1
#
_entry.id   AF-A0A2G9UKA2-F1
#
_cell.length_a   1.000
_cell.length_b   1.000
_cell.length_c   1.000
_cell.angle_alpha   90.00
_cell.angle_beta   90.00
_cell.angle_gamma   90.00
#
_symmetry.space_group_name_H-M   'P 1'
#
loop_
_entity.id
_entity.type
_entity.pdbx_description
1 polymer ?
#
loop_
_entity_poly.entity_id
_entity_poly.type
_entity_poly.pdbx_seq_one_letter_code
_entity_poly.pdbx_strand_id
1 'polypeptide(L)'
;LCTWIFRKGSPAELYVSSFDAVIELCSAICAKPKWKRLSFKILDVVHSQTELFSQLMRAEIECGMMNGAALLVQYIWDNDDATRPVIERHSILTQLRTRCNPDEACQKVVKKPFSFLIPSHLSPQLVR
;
A
#
# COMPACT_ATOMS: atom_id res chain seq x y z
N LEU A 1 -15.58 -17.83 4.74
CA LEU A 1 -14.90 -16.88 3.82
C LEU A 1 -13.38 -16.98 3.85
N CYS A 2 -12.73 -17.13 5.02
CA CYS A 2 -11.27 -17.14 5.15
C CYS A 2 -10.53 -18.22 4.34
N THR A 3 -11.14 -19.39 4.11
CA THR A 3 -10.53 -20.50 3.35
C THR A 3 -10.41 -20.26 1.85
N TRP A 4 -11.19 -19.34 1.28
CA TRP A 4 -11.18 -19.09 -0.17
C TRP A 4 -10.17 -18.02 -0.59
N ILE A 5 -9.86 -17.06 0.29
CA ILE A 5 -8.90 -15.97 0.01
C ILE A 5 -7.48 -16.52 -0.15
N PHE A 6 -7.13 -17.55 0.63
CA PHE A 6 -5.80 -18.15 0.62
C PHE A 6 -5.69 -19.44 -0.19
N ARG A 7 -6.75 -19.81 -0.91
CA ARG A 7 -6.63 -20.91 -1.86
C ARG A 7 -5.78 -20.43 -3.02
N LYS A 8 -4.60 -21.04 -3.18
CA LYS A 8 -3.68 -20.74 -4.28
C LYS A 8 -4.39 -20.87 -5.64
N GLY A 9 -4.21 -19.86 -6.49
CA GLY A 9 -4.89 -19.71 -7.78
C GLY A 9 -6.34 -19.25 -7.70
N SER A 10 -6.86 -18.92 -6.51
CA SER A 10 -8.21 -18.35 -6.41
C SER A 10 -8.22 -16.89 -6.91
N PRO A 11 -9.37 -16.41 -7.44
CA PRO A 11 -9.51 -15.01 -7.81
C PRO A 11 -9.22 -14.05 -6.64
N ALA A 12 -9.56 -14.44 -5.42
CA ALA A 12 -9.32 -13.65 -4.22
C ALA A 12 -7.82 -13.53 -3.88
N GLU A 13 -7.06 -14.63 -3.95
CA GLU A 13 -5.61 -14.61 -3.76
C GLU A 13 -4.93 -13.73 -4.83
N LEU A 14 -5.31 -13.90 -6.09
CA LEU A 14 -4.77 -13.11 -7.20
C LEU A 14 -5.07 -11.62 -7.04
N TYR A 15 -6.27 -11.29 -6.56
CA TYR A 15 -6.66 -9.91 -6.28
C TYR A 15 -5.81 -9.30 -5.17
N VAL A 16 -5.72 -9.98 -4.02
CA VAL A 16 -4.89 -9.53 -2.88
C VAL A 16 -3.43 -9.38 -3.29
N SER A 17 -2.88 -10.33 -4.06
CA SER A 17 -1.50 -10.27 -4.54
C SER A 17 -1.27 -9.13 -5.53
N SER A 18 -2.24 -8.86 -6.40
CA SER A 18 -2.15 -7.73 -7.35
C SER A 18 -2.15 -6.41 -6.59
N PHE A 19 -2.99 -6.28 -5.57
CA PHE A 19 -3.04 -5.07 -4.77
C PHE A 19 -1.80 -4.91 -3.86
N ASP A 20 -1.24 -6.01 -3.37
CA ASP A 20 0.04 -6.01 -2.64
C ASP A 20 1.15 -5.38 -3.49
N ALA A 21 1.27 -5.77 -4.77
CA ALA A 21 2.22 -5.16 -5.70
C ALA A 21 1.98 -3.65 -5.92
N VAL A 22 0.71 -3.21 -5.93
CA VAL A 22 0.35 -1.79 -6.02
C VAL A 22 0.78 -1.02 -4.76
N ILE A 23 0.62 -1.61 -3.57
CA ILE A 23 1.08 -1.04 -2.31
C ILE A 23 2.61 -0.97 -2.25
N GLU A 24 3.32 -2.00 -2.72
CA GLU A 24 4.78 -1.98 -2.84
C GLU A 24 5.23 -0.87 -3.82
N LEU A 25 4.54 -0.69 -4.95
CA LEU A 25 4.82 0.40 -5.88
C LEU A 25 4.64 1.78 -5.22
N CYS A 26 3.54 1.97 -4.48
CA CYS A 26 3.31 3.20 -3.73
C CYS A 26 4.43 3.48 -2.74
N SER A 27 4.88 2.45 -2.02
CA SER A 27 6.02 2.53 -1.10
C SER A 27 7.32 2.90 -1.82
N ALA A 28 7.55 2.35 -3.01
CA ALA A 28 8.71 2.70 -3.83
C ALA A 28 8.64 4.14 -4.38
N ILE A 29 7.45 4.68 -4.64
CA ILE A 29 7.25 6.10 -5.00
C ILE A 29 7.61 7.00 -3.82
N CYS A 30 7.23 6.63 -2.59
CA CYS A 30 7.59 7.35 -1.37
C CYS A 30 9.11 7.45 -1.15
N ALA A 31 9.91 6.53 -1.70
CA ALA A 31 11.37 6.62 -1.66
C ALA A 31 11.97 7.66 -2.64
N LYS A 32 11.18 8.30 -3.51
CA LYS A 32 11.64 9.32 -4.45
C LYS A 32 11.55 10.73 -3.85
N PRO A 33 12.46 11.65 -4.22
CA PRO A 33 12.33 13.05 -3.84
C PRO A 33 11.02 13.62 -4.40
N LYS A 34 10.37 14.51 -3.63
CA LYS A 34 9.09 15.16 -4.00
C LYS A 34 7.87 14.23 -4.06
N TRP A 35 7.94 13.01 -3.52
CA TRP A 35 6.79 12.08 -3.45
C TRP A 35 5.55 12.70 -2.81
N LYS A 36 5.71 13.66 -1.88
CA LYS A 36 4.61 14.38 -1.22
C LYS A 36 3.61 15.03 -2.18
N ARG A 37 4.01 15.36 -3.41
CA ARG A 37 3.07 15.86 -4.44
C ARG A 37 2.04 14.81 -4.87
N LEU A 38 2.31 13.55 -4.58
CA LEU A 38 1.48 12.40 -4.88
C LEU A 38 0.90 11.77 -3.60
N SER A 39 1.15 12.32 -2.41
CA SER A 39 0.75 11.70 -1.14
C SER A 39 -0.75 11.44 -1.05
N PHE A 40 -1.57 12.41 -1.45
CA PHE A 40 -3.02 12.24 -1.53
C PHE A 40 -3.42 11.16 -2.54
N LYS A 41 -2.78 11.10 -3.71
CA LYS A 41 -3.07 10.05 -4.71
C LYS A 41 -2.68 8.67 -4.22
N ILE A 42 -1.57 8.56 -3.50
CA ILE A 42 -1.12 7.31 -2.88
C ILE A 42 -2.11 6.91 -1.78
N LEU A 43 -2.56 7.86 -0.96
CA LEU A 43 -3.55 7.61 0.07
C LEU A 43 -4.91 7.21 -0.53
N ASP A 44 -5.31 7.80 -1.66
CA ASP A 44 -6.52 7.44 -2.41
C ASP A 44 -6.47 5.99 -2.90
N VAL A 45 -5.29 5.50 -3.29
CA VAL A 45 -5.11 4.07 -3.65
C VAL A 45 -5.45 3.17 -2.47
N VAL A 46 -4.92 3.47 -1.27
CA VAL A 46 -5.24 2.70 -0.06
C VAL A 46 -6.73 2.86 0.29
N HIS A 47 -7.25 4.08 0.22
CA HIS A 47 -8.63 4.40 0.53
C HIS A 47 -9.63 3.68 -0.40
N SER A 48 -9.26 3.46 -1.67
CA SER A 48 -10.10 2.76 -2.65
C SER A 48 -10.39 1.29 -2.25
N GLN A 49 -9.59 0.72 -1.35
CA GLN A 49 -9.72 -0.67 -0.88
C GLN A 49 -10.19 -0.77 0.57
N THR A 50 -10.81 0.27 1.11
CA THR A 50 -11.28 0.33 2.51
C THR A 50 -12.26 -0.78 2.86
N GLU A 51 -13.14 -1.19 1.94
CA GLU A 51 -14.05 -2.33 2.15
C GLU A 51 -13.27 -3.65 2.27
N LEU A 52 -12.27 -3.89 1.42
CA LEU A 52 -11.40 -5.06 1.53
C LEU A 52 -10.67 -5.08 2.87
N PHE A 53 -10.06 -3.96 3.28
CA PHE A 53 -9.41 -3.87 4.58
C PHE A 53 -10.39 -4.10 5.73
N SER A 54 -11.60 -3.55 5.66
CA SER A 54 -12.64 -3.78 6.67
C SER A 54 -12.97 -5.27 6.80
N GLN A 55 -13.14 -5.97 5.68
CA GLN A 55 -13.43 -7.41 5.66
C GLN A 55 -12.26 -8.23 6.20
N LEU A 56 -11.02 -7.91 5.83
CA LEU A 56 -9.83 -8.58 6.34
C LEU A 56 -9.67 -8.38 7.85
N MET A 57 -9.87 -7.15 8.35
CA MET A 57 -9.82 -6.84 9.77
C MET A 57 -10.89 -7.59 10.56
N ARG A 58 -12.13 -7.60 10.07
CA ARG A 58 -13.26 -8.33 10.70
C ARG A 58 -13.07 -9.84 10.70
N ALA A 59 -12.37 -10.36 9.69
CA ALA A 59 -12.06 -11.77 9.57
C ALA A 59 -10.77 -12.16 10.31
N GLU A 60 -10.10 -11.21 10.98
CA GLU A 60 -8.81 -11.38 11.66
C GLU A 60 -7.74 -11.98 10.74
N ILE A 61 -7.80 -11.62 9.46
CA ILE A 61 -6.87 -12.10 8.45
C ILE A 61 -5.65 -11.18 8.40
N GLU A 62 -4.47 -11.74 8.69
CA GLU A 62 -3.20 -11.08 8.46
C GLU A 62 -2.60 -11.50 7.12
N CYS A 63 -2.25 -10.53 6.28
CA CYS A 63 -1.60 -10.76 5.00
C CYS A 63 -0.61 -9.62 4.66
N GLY A 64 0.36 -9.91 3.78
CA GLY A 64 1.40 -8.97 3.38
C GLY A 64 0.85 -7.61 2.91
N MET A 65 -0.22 -7.66 2.10
CA MET A 65 -0.93 -6.47 1.62
C MET A 65 -1.46 -5.57 2.75
N MET A 66 -2.02 -6.15 3.80
CA MET A 66 -2.53 -5.38 4.94
C MET A 66 -1.39 -4.74 5.73
N ASN A 67 -0.29 -5.47 5.93
CA ASN A 67 0.90 -4.96 6.62
C ASN A 67 1.58 -3.85 5.80
N GLY A 68 1.72 -4.04 4.49
CA GLY A 68 2.24 -3.02 3.57
C GLY A 68 1.40 -1.74 3.57
N ALA A 69 0.07 -1.88 3.57
CA ALA A 69 -0.83 -0.73 3.63
C ALA A 69 -0.74 0.00 4.97
N ALA A 70 -0.66 -0.72 6.10
CA ALA A 70 -0.44 -0.13 7.42
C ALA A 70 0.87 0.67 7.50
N LEU A 71 1.98 0.07 7.06
CA LEU A 71 3.29 0.73 7.00
C LEU A 71 3.27 1.97 6.09
N LEU A 72 2.63 1.87 4.92
CA LEU A 72 2.53 2.99 3.98
C LEU A 72 1.72 4.14 4.57
N VAL A 73 0.56 3.86 5.20
CA VAL A 73 -0.26 4.89 5.85
C VAL A 73 0.48 5.53 7.02
N GLN A 74 1.17 4.74 7.85
CA GLN A 74 2.01 5.25 8.93
C GLN A 74 3.14 6.14 8.40
N TYR A 75 3.85 5.70 7.36
CA TYR A 75 4.90 6.49 6.73
C TYR A 75 4.39 7.83 6.20
N ILE A 76 3.24 7.83 5.51
CA ILE A 76 2.61 9.05 5.01
C ILE A 76 2.22 9.97 6.17
N TRP A 77 1.64 9.42 7.24
CA TRP A 77 1.26 10.15 8.45
C TRP A 77 2.43 10.87 9.12
N ASP A 78 3.57 10.19 9.25
CA ASP A 78 4.77 10.71 9.90
C ASP A 78 5.47 11.77 9.06
N ASN A 79 5.35 11.69 7.73
CA ASN A 79 6.15 12.50 6.82
C ASN A 79 5.36 13.58 6.07
N ASP A 80 4.03 13.54 5.98
CA ASP A 80 3.21 14.53 5.29
C ASP A 80 1.99 14.98 6.10
N ASP A 81 2.17 16.04 6.89
CA ASP A 81 1.16 16.62 7.77
C ASP A 81 -0.15 17.00 7.05
N ALA A 82 -0.09 17.33 5.76
CA ALA A 82 -1.27 17.72 4.98
C ALA A 82 -2.29 16.57 4.87
N THR A 83 -1.85 15.32 4.97
CA THR A 83 -2.70 14.13 4.84
C THR A 83 -3.39 13.72 6.15
N ARG A 84 -2.93 14.22 7.30
CA ARG A 84 -3.42 13.81 8.62
C ARG A 84 -4.94 13.97 8.80
N PRO A 85 -5.56 15.10 8.39
CA PRO A 85 -7.01 15.26 8.54
C PRO A 85 -7.81 14.21 7.76
N VAL A 86 -7.28 13.71 6.64
CA VAL A 86 -7.93 12.65 5.85
C VAL A 86 -7.83 11.31 6.57
N ILE A 87 -6.64 10.98 7.10
CA ILE A 87 -6.39 9.73 7.82
C ILE A 87 -7.25 9.66 9.10
N GLU A 88 -7.32 10.75 9.87
CA GLU A 88 -8.11 10.82 11.12
C GLU A 88 -9.62 10.74 10.87
N ARG A 89 -10.10 11.32 9.77
CA ARG A 89 -11.54 11.28 9.44
C ARG A 89 -12.02 9.90 8.97
N HIS A 90 -11.11 9.06 8.49
CA HIS A 90 -11.47 7.75 7.94
C HIS A 90 -11.09 6.61 8.90
N SER A 91 -12.09 5.91 9.44
CA SER A 91 -11.91 4.88 10.48
C SER A 91 -10.97 3.75 10.07
N ILE A 92 -11.02 3.30 8.81
CA ILE A 92 -10.14 2.23 8.30
C ILE A 92 -8.69 2.73 8.18
N LEU A 93 -8.46 3.97 7.74
CA LEU A 93 -7.11 4.51 7.61
C LEU A 93 -6.49 4.75 8.99
N THR A 94 -7.30 5.24 9.94
CA THR A 94 -6.91 5.33 11.34
C THR A 94 -6.55 3.97 11.93
N GLN A 95 -7.35 2.92 11.66
CA GLN A 95 -7.07 1.56 12.12
C GLN A 95 -5.81 0.97 11.48
N LEU A 96 -5.60 1.16 10.17
CA LEU A 96 -4.37 0.76 9.49
C LEU A 96 -3.14 1.43 10.10
N ARG A 97 -3.22 2.73 10.39
CA ARG A 97 -2.16 3.48 11.08
C ARG A 97 -1.84 2.87 12.45
N THR A 98 -2.86 2.65 13.29
CA THR A 98 -2.65 2.13 14.66
C THR A 98 -2.19 0.67 14.72
N ARG A 99 -2.33 -0.09 13.63
CA ARG A 99 -1.81 -1.46 13.52
C ARG A 99 -0.30 -1.51 13.35
N CYS A 100 0.34 -0.43 12.92
CA CYS A 100 1.77 -0.36 12.82
C CYS A 100 2.38 -0.13 14.21
N ASN A 101 2.99 -1.16 14.80
CA ASN A 101 3.73 -1.00 16.06
C ASN A 101 4.99 -0.15 15.81
N PRO A 102 5.29 0.85 16.65
CA PRO A 102 6.46 1.71 16.50
C PRO A 102 7.79 0.95 16.62
N ASP A 103 7.80 -0.23 17.25
CA ASP A 103 9.01 -1.04 17.45
C ASP A 103 9.44 -1.86 16.21
N GLU A 104 8.56 -2.12 15.25
CA GLU A 104 8.91 -2.84 14.00
C GLU A 104 9.26 -1.90 12.84
N ALA A 105 8.85 -0.63 12.89
CA ALA A 105 9.15 0.37 11.87
C ALA A 105 10.67 0.66 11.73
N CYS A 106 11.50 0.19 12.68
CA CYS A 106 12.94 0.38 12.70
C CYS A 106 13.77 -0.83 12.23
N GLN A 107 13.14 -1.89 11.67
CA GLN A 107 13.90 -2.94 11.00
C GLN A 107 14.15 -2.59 9.53
N LYS A 108 15.37 -2.09 9.31
CA LYS A 108 16.03 -1.87 8.03
C LYS A 108 15.67 -2.93 6.99
N VAL A 109 14.72 -2.61 6.11
CA VAL A 109 14.73 -3.17 4.76
C VAL A 109 15.25 -2.08 3.83
N VAL A 110 16.58 -1.95 3.79
CA VAL A 110 17.26 -1.33 2.65
C VAL A 110 17.10 -2.30 1.47
N LYS A 111 15.88 -2.40 0.93
CA LYS A 111 15.70 -2.93 -0.42
C LYS A 111 16.34 -1.88 -1.33
N LYS A 112 17.35 -2.29 -2.12
CA LYS A 112 17.98 -1.47 -3.17
C LYS A 112 16.91 -0.60 -3.83
N PRO A 113 17.14 0.71 -4.04
CA PRO A 113 16.14 1.54 -4.67
C PRO A 113 15.77 0.89 -6.00
N PHE A 114 14.50 0.54 -6.17
CA PHE A 114 13.99 0.18 -7.48
C PHE A 114 14.29 1.39 -8.37
N SER A 115 15.32 1.23 -9.20
CA SER A 115 15.68 2.19 -10.23
C SER A 115 14.62 2.04 -11.31
N PHE A 116 13.50 2.72 -11.12
CA PHE A 116 12.63 3.07 -12.23
C PHE A 116 13.43 4.05 -13.09
N LEU A 117 14.22 3.50 -14.01
CA LEU A 117 14.67 4.24 -15.18
C LEU A 117 13.38 4.77 -15.82
N ILE A 118 13.30 6.09 -15.99
CA ILE A 118 12.21 6.73 -16.72
C ILE A 118 12.08 5.95 -18.04
N PRO A 119 10.92 5.36 -18.37
CA PRO A 119 10.78 4.64 -19.63
C PRO A 119 10.65 5.68 -20.75
N SER A 120 11.76 6.31 -21.12
CA SER A 120 11.88 7.12 -22.33
C SER A 120 11.90 6.25 -23.60
N HIS A 121 11.83 4.92 -23.44
CA HIS A 121 11.77 3.97 -24.54
C HIS A 121 10.76 2.85 -24.23
N LEU A 122 9.47 3.18 -24.18
CA LEU A 122 8.46 2.17 -24.51
C LEU A 122 8.61 1.89 -26.02
N SER A 123 9.15 0.73 -26.35
CA SER A 123 9.44 0.28 -27.72
C SER A 123 8.28 0.54 -28.69
N PRO A 124 8.55 0.97 -29.94
CA PRO A 124 7.54 1.30 -30.95
C PRO A 124 6.82 0.08 -31.57
N GLN A 125 6.82 -1.09 -30.93
CA GLN A 125 6.29 -2.32 -31.54
C GLN A 125 4.83 -2.63 -31.22
N LEU A 126 4.06 -1.66 -30.71
CA LEU A 126 2.61 -1.82 -30.53
C LEU A 126 1.82 -0.81 -31.38
N VAL A 127 2.11 -0.78 -32.67
CA VAL A 127 1.17 -0.31 -33.70
C VAL A 127 1.10 -1.39 -34.77
N ARG A 128 0.00 -2.12 -34.78
CA ARG A 128 -0.44 -2.87 -35.95
C ARG A 128 -1.94 -2.73 -36.09
#